data_AF-A0A2V6BHK6-F1
#
_entry.id   AF-A0A2V6BHK6-F1
#
_cell.length_a   1.000
_cell.length_b   1.000
_cell.length_c   1.000
_cell.angle_alpha   90.00
_cell.angle_beta   90.00
_cell.angle_gamma   90.00
#
_symmetry.space_group_name_H-M   'P 1'
#
loop_
_entity.id
_entity.type
_entity.pdbx_description
1 polymer ?
#
loop_
_entity_poly.entity_id
_entity_poly.type
_entity_poly.pdbx_seq_one_letter_code
_entity_poly.pdbx_strand_id
1 'polypeptide(L)'
;MKRSNAFRSIFWLATMFAIAFLVRAESGDKRTRTPQTMSAPRAPIQIVDQDGQPAVNGVPSAISTTVNVTVGGGNGFQFVPDTVNISVGDTVQWTWATSFHSVTSGPPCQADSQYCSPNDMNCATGTLSNSGTVYTHTFTVPGTYSYHCAAHCSLGMTGVVNVSGGCAPSGWSAGPNLPTVLVRAVGVYFQADGNFYTMGGRTADVAGSDFQHVLRYSPTSNTWTQMGVTLPDNQMNNMACGVLAVGGTPSIYCVGGSAAGQTTATARVFFYNPVTDTATTLTAGDNWPGDSAGTILPGGFAETGNKMYILGGFNINVASTNQIWQFDPTAAVGSKWLQRVNTPEGIMYAPTCAINGIIYVGGATDFQGGLVIDTTNSFSFNPTANTTGAIAPIPRATGETRGLTFNGQMYVMGGGRVAPNPSNEVDIYNPGTNTWSTGMPFMNARRNFPTDTDGTTRIWLAGGYEPSAPAADMEIFCAAGASPTPTATATATATPTVAITPTATPTATHTPTPTPTVAVTPTVTPTATRTPTPTPTTTVTATATPTATATSTPCTGRCSPTPRPQPTPRPRP
;
A
#
# COMPACT_ATOMS: atom_id res chain seq x y z
N MET A 1 0.98 89.08 -69.97
CA MET A 1 0.15 90.29 -69.85
C MET A 1 -0.46 90.33 -68.46
N LYS A 2 -0.36 91.47 -67.76
CA LYS A 2 -1.06 91.87 -66.50
C LYS A 2 -0.70 91.08 -65.22
N ARG A 3 0.05 91.66 -64.26
CA ARG A 3 -0.31 92.68 -63.25
C ARG A 3 -1.50 92.29 -62.33
N SER A 4 -1.12 92.02 -61.07
CA SER A 4 -1.64 92.59 -59.82
C SER A 4 -3.09 92.32 -59.37
N ASN A 5 -3.24 91.75 -58.17
CA ASN A 5 -3.80 92.38 -56.95
C ASN A 5 -4.21 91.24 -56.00
N ALA A 6 -3.46 91.02 -54.93
CA ALA A 6 -3.74 91.52 -53.59
C ALA A 6 -4.77 90.66 -52.84
N PHE A 7 -4.38 90.29 -51.61
CA PHE A 7 -5.12 89.60 -50.54
C PHE A 7 -5.10 88.06 -50.48
N ARG A 8 -4.43 87.60 -49.39
CA ARG A 8 -4.59 86.33 -48.64
C ARG A 8 -4.00 85.09 -49.35
N SER A 9 -2.99 84.37 -48.84
CA SER A 9 -2.45 84.24 -47.49
C SER A 9 -0.96 83.88 -47.56
N ILE A 10 -0.17 84.52 -46.71
CA ILE A 10 1.27 84.28 -46.52
C ILE A 10 1.46 83.00 -45.73
N PHE A 11 2.31 82.10 -46.22
CA PHE A 11 3.18 81.28 -45.37
C PHE A 11 4.45 80.95 -46.14
N TRP A 12 5.56 81.62 -45.81
CA TRP A 12 6.89 81.02 -45.80
C TRP A 12 7.74 81.68 -44.69
N LEU A 13 8.33 80.79 -43.89
CA LEU A 13 9.56 80.89 -43.10
C LEU A 13 9.80 82.09 -42.18
N ALA A 14 9.82 81.83 -40.87
CA ALA A 14 11.05 81.61 -40.09
C ALA A 14 10.91 82.07 -38.63
N THR A 15 11.12 81.10 -37.73
CA THR A 15 11.70 81.22 -36.38
C THR A 15 11.02 82.02 -35.24
N MET A 16 10.80 81.28 -34.15
CA MET A 16 11.05 81.61 -32.73
C MET A 16 9.89 82.09 -31.81
N PHE A 17 9.70 81.28 -30.76
CA PHE A 17 9.22 81.53 -29.38
C PHE A 17 7.72 81.56 -28.99
N ALA A 18 7.41 80.65 -28.04
CA ALA A 18 6.56 80.78 -26.83
C ALA A 18 5.36 79.80 -26.69
N ILE A 19 5.51 78.91 -25.68
CA ILE A 19 4.56 78.40 -24.67
C ILE A 19 3.03 78.38 -24.98
N ALA A 20 2.46 77.18 -24.75
CA ALA A 20 1.08 76.82 -24.37
C ALA A 20 0.12 76.19 -25.43
N PHE A 21 0.10 74.85 -25.38
CA PHE A 21 -1.06 73.95 -25.21
C PHE A 21 -1.95 73.44 -26.39
N LEU A 22 -2.01 72.08 -26.45
CA LEU A 22 -3.01 71.14 -27.03
C LEU A 22 -3.14 71.08 -28.57
N VAL A 23 -3.05 69.95 -29.31
CA VAL A 23 -3.16 68.49 -29.05
C VAL A 23 -2.31 67.71 -30.08
N ARG A 24 -1.67 66.62 -29.64
CA ARG A 24 -0.64 65.81 -30.33
C ARG A 24 -1.17 64.83 -31.39
N ALA A 25 -0.44 64.71 -32.50
CA ALA A 25 -0.11 63.45 -33.18
C ALA A 25 1.18 63.63 -34.01
N GLU A 26 2.33 63.20 -33.49
CA GLU A 26 3.62 63.22 -34.19
C GLU A 26 4.15 61.81 -34.44
N SER A 27 4.82 61.68 -35.59
CA SER A 27 5.60 60.55 -36.08
C SER A 27 7.04 61.03 -36.35
N GLY A 28 8.04 60.21 -35.97
CA GLY A 28 9.49 60.40 -36.16
C GLY A 28 10.22 60.83 -34.87
N ASP A 29 11.40 60.34 -34.46
CA ASP A 29 12.45 59.68 -35.22
C ASP A 29 13.54 59.05 -34.29
N LYS A 30 14.32 58.09 -34.83
CA LYS A 30 15.64 57.57 -34.40
C LYS A 30 15.84 57.04 -32.95
N ARG A 31 15.88 55.71 -32.82
CA ARG A 31 16.64 55.01 -31.77
C ARG A 31 17.82 54.24 -32.38
N THR A 32 18.97 54.46 -31.76
CA THR A 32 20.17 53.63 -31.82
C THR A 32 19.86 52.14 -31.72
N ARG A 33 20.59 51.36 -32.52
CA ARG A 33 20.49 49.92 -32.70
C ARG A 33 20.83 49.20 -31.37
N THR A 34 19.81 48.64 -30.72
CA THR A 34 19.96 47.57 -29.72
C THR A 34 19.28 46.32 -30.31
N PRO A 35 19.86 45.11 -30.22
CA PRO A 35 19.31 43.94 -30.90
C PRO A 35 17.92 43.59 -30.36
N GLN A 36 16.93 43.48 -31.24
CA GLN A 36 15.65 42.85 -30.89
C GLN A 36 15.82 41.32 -30.98
N THR A 37 15.78 40.67 -29.83
CA THR A 37 15.58 39.23 -29.71
C THR A 37 14.13 38.89 -30.09
N MET A 38 13.96 37.93 -30.99
CA MET A 38 12.66 37.36 -31.36
C MET A 38 11.88 36.94 -30.11
N SER A 39 10.65 37.44 -29.96
CA SER A 39 9.72 36.95 -28.92
C SER A 39 9.18 35.58 -29.32
N ALA A 40 9.33 34.64 -28.38
CA ALA A 40 8.92 33.24 -28.41
C ALA A 40 7.40 33.05 -28.54
N PRO A 41 6.91 31.83 -28.91
CA PRO A 41 5.48 31.56 -29.06
C PRO A 41 4.72 31.74 -27.74
N ARG A 42 3.48 32.21 -27.83
CA ARG A 42 2.59 32.48 -26.69
C ARG A 42 2.28 31.18 -25.94
N ALA A 43 2.64 31.10 -24.66
CA ALA A 43 2.39 29.96 -23.80
C ALA A 43 0.88 29.72 -23.55
N PRO A 44 0.43 28.47 -23.36
CA PRO A 44 -0.94 28.17 -22.95
C PRO A 44 -1.23 28.74 -21.55
N ILE A 45 -2.49 29.14 -21.32
CA ILE A 45 -2.94 29.67 -20.03
C ILE A 45 -2.82 28.55 -18.98
N GLN A 46 -1.98 28.78 -17.95
CA GLN A 46 -1.86 27.93 -16.77
C GLN A 46 -2.72 28.56 -15.66
N ILE A 47 -3.69 27.81 -15.12
CA ILE A 47 -4.39 28.21 -13.90
C ILE A 47 -3.55 27.71 -12.73
N VAL A 48 -3.13 28.66 -11.90
CA VAL A 48 -2.25 28.43 -10.76
C VAL A 48 -3.00 28.73 -9.45
N ASP A 49 -2.62 28.05 -8.38
CA ASP A 49 -3.05 28.36 -7.02
C ASP A 49 -2.47 29.69 -6.52
N GLN A 50 -2.82 30.06 -5.29
CA GLN A 50 -2.41 31.31 -4.64
C GLN A 50 -0.90 31.47 -4.43
N ASP A 51 -0.12 30.39 -4.62
CA ASP A 51 1.34 30.37 -4.52
C ASP A 51 2.02 30.20 -5.90
N GLY A 52 1.25 30.25 -7.00
CA GLY A 52 1.77 30.19 -8.36
C GLY A 52 2.05 28.79 -8.89
N GLN A 53 1.51 27.73 -8.26
CA GLN A 53 1.65 26.34 -8.70
C GLN A 53 0.41 25.84 -9.46
N PRO A 54 0.53 24.89 -10.41
CA PRO A 54 -0.63 24.41 -11.19
C PRO A 54 -1.71 23.75 -10.31
N ALA A 55 -2.95 24.23 -10.38
CA ALA A 55 -4.06 23.71 -9.57
C ALA A 55 -4.57 22.34 -10.08
N VAL A 56 -4.69 21.35 -9.19
CA VAL A 56 -5.18 19.99 -9.50
C VAL A 56 -6.59 19.78 -8.94
N ASN A 57 -7.55 19.50 -9.82
CA ASN A 57 -8.96 19.22 -9.46
C ASN A 57 -9.08 17.90 -8.66
N GLY A 58 -9.76 17.91 -7.51
CA GLY A 58 -10.09 16.68 -6.76
C GLY A 58 -11.60 16.40 -6.65
N VAL A 59 -11.93 15.16 -6.24
CA VAL A 59 -13.26 14.54 -6.35
C VAL A 59 -13.99 14.48 -4.99
N PRO A 60 -15.32 14.71 -4.89
CA PRO A 60 -16.08 14.73 -3.62
C PRO A 60 -16.40 13.35 -2.97
N SER A 61 -16.56 13.35 -1.65
CA SER A 61 -16.88 12.24 -0.73
C SER A 61 -18.28 11.64 -1.00
N ALA A 62 -18.44 10.35 -0.70
CA ALA A 62 -19.64 9.56 -0.98
C ALA A 62 -20.84 9.86 -0.04
N ILE A 63 -20.62 10.60 1.05
CA ILE A 63 -21.67 11.22 1.88
C ILE A 63 -21.08 12.48 2.51
N SER A 64 -21.68 13.64 2.23
CA SER A 64 -21.28 14.91 2.83
C SER A 64 -21.55 14.89 4.33
N THR A 65 -20.51 14.97 5.15
CA THR A 65 -20.64 15.18 6.60
C THR A 65 -20.56 16.67 6.93
N THR A 66 -21.20 17.09 8.03
CA THR A 66 -21.14 18.49 8.50
C THR A 66 -20.28 18.58 9.76
N VAL A 67 -19.21 19.37 9.70
CA VAL A 67 -18.35 19.70 10.86
C VAL A 67 -18.70 21.08 11.38
N ASN A 68 -18.94 21.20 12.69
CA ASN A 68 -19.36 22.46 13.31
C ASN A 68 -18.17 23.27 13.81
N VAL A 69 -18.19 24.58 13.54
CA VAL A 69 -17.27 25.58 14.09
C VAL A 69 -18.07 26.66 14.82
N THR A 70 -17.71 26.96 16.05
CA THR A 70 -18.27 28.09 16.81
C THR A 70 -17.53 29.37 16.46
N VAL A 71 -18.25 30.41 16.04
CA VAL A 71 -17.70 31.73 15.75
C VAL A 71 -17.85 32.63 16.97
N GLY A 72 -16.73 33.18 17.46
CA GLY A 72 -16.70 33.97 18.69
C GLY A 72 -16.67 33.11 19.95
N GLY A 73 -16.06 31.92 19.87
CA GLY A 73 -15.83 31.03 21.01
C GLY A 73 -14.71 31.51 21.94
N GLY A 74 -14.50 30.83 23.05
CA GLY A 74 -13.44 31.16 24.02
C GLY A 74 -13.63 32.53 24.65
N ASN A 75 -12.68 33.45 24.39
CA ASN A 75 -12.71 34.84 24.88
C ASN A 75 -13.53 35.79 23.98
N GLY A 76 -14.26 35.27 23.00
CA GLY A 76 -15.07 36.07 22.07
C GLY A 76 -14.37 36.44 20.77
N PHE A 77 -13.11 36.06 20.55
CA PHE A 77 -12.34 36.41 19.33
C PHE A 77 -11.71 35.19 18.64
N GLN A 78 -12.37 34.03 18.71
CA GLN A 78 -11.84 32.76 18.18
C GLN A 78 -12.87 31.99 17.37
N PHE A 79 -12.36 31.22 16.40
CA PHE A 79 -13.08 30.09 15.82
C PHE A 79 -12.78 28.86 16.69
N VAL A 80 -13.80 28.10 17.08
CA VAL A 80 -13.63 26.92 17.95
C VAL A 80 -14.31 25.70 17.34
N PRO A 81 -13.54 24.69 16.87
CA PRO A 81 -12.09 24.71 16.71
C PRO A 81 -11.64 25.70 15.62
N ASP A 82 -10.40 26.19 15.70
CA ASP A 82 -9.80 27.08 14.69
C ASP A 82 -9.27 26.30 13.48
N THR A 83 -8.88 25.04 13.68
CA THR A 83 -8.50 24.10 12.62
C THR A 83 -9.52 22.97 12.52
N VAL A 84 -10.02 22.73 11.31
CA VAL A 84 -10.88 21.58 11.00
C VAL A 84 -10.26 20.75 9.87
N ASN A 85 -10.31 19.43 10.01
CA ASN A 85 -9.86 18.49 8.98
C ASN A 85 -11.09 17.74 8.44
N ILE A 86 -11.34 17.83 7.13
CA ILE A 86 -12.51 17.26 6.46
C ILE A 86 -12.10 16.57 5.15
N SER A 87 -13.03 15.88 4.48
CA SER A 87 -12.82 15.32 3.15
C SER A 87 -13.43 16.22 2.07
N VAL A 88 -12.95 16.12 0.83
CA VAL A 88 -13.65 16.74 -0.31
C VAL A 88 -15.11 16.30 -0.28
N GLY A 89 -16.08 17.19 -0.52
CA GLY A 89 -17.51 16.93 -0.44
C GLY A 89 -18.13 17.16 0.94
N ASP A 90 -17.36 17.34 2.01
CA ASP A 90 -17.87 17.68 3.34
C ASP A 90 -18.22 19.17 3.48
N THR A 91 -19.09 19.47 4.44
CA THR A 91 -19.59 20.81 4.77
C THR A 91 -19.03 21.26 6.11
N VAL A 92 -18.57 22.52 6.20
CA VAL A 92 -18.32 23.17 7.49
C VAL A 92 -19.51 24.07 7.80
N GLN A 93 -20.06 23.94 9.00
CA GLN A 93 -21.12 24.80 9.54
C GLN A 93 -20.55 25.70 10.63
N TRP A 94 -20.49 26.99 10.35
CA TRP A 94 -20.14 28.02 11.31
C TRP A 94 -21.40 28.53 12.02
N THR A 95 -21.37 28.57 13.34
CA THR A 95 -22.48 29.05 14.20
C THR A 95 -21.99 30.18 15.10
N TRP A 96 -22.62 31.35 15.03
CA TRP A 96 -22.20 32.54 15.78
C TRP A 96 -22.65 32.46 17.22
N ALA A 97 -21.70 32.32 18.15
CA ALA A 97 -21.96 32.46 19.58
C ALA A 97 -22.09 33.94 19.99
N THR A 98 -21.28 34.82 19.39
CA THR A 98 -21.30 36.27 19.61
C THR A 98 -21.52 37.05 18.32
N SER A 99 -21.89 38.33 18.44
CA SER A 99 -22.11 39.22 17.29
C SER A 99 -20.80 39.86 16.81
N PHE A 100 -20.86 40.52 15.64
CA PHE A 100 -19.76 41.30 15.07
C PHE A 100 -18.58 40.46 14.54
N HIS A 101 -18.88 39.27 14.00
CA HIS A 101 -17.89 38.40 13.37
C HIS A 101 -18.25 38.06 11.93
N SER A 102 -17.25 37.72 11.12
CA SER A 102 -17.43 37.11 9.80
C SER A 102 -16.67 35.80 9.69
N VAL A 103 -17.06 34.99 8.70
CA VAL A 103 -16.18 34.01 8.06
C VAL A 103 -15.86 34.57 6.69
N THR A 104 -14.58 34.81 6.43
CA THR A 104 -14.11 35.40 5.17
C THR A 104 -12.90 34.61 4.71
N SER A 105 -13.01 33.95 3.56
CA SER A 105 -11.93 33.14 3.02
C SER A 105 -10.70 33.99 2.68
N GLY A 106 -9.53 33.39 2.84
CA GLY A 106 -8.25 33.96 2.50
C GLY A 106 -7.30 34.11 3.69
N PRO A 107 -6.04 34.46 3.40
CA PRO A 107 -5.03 34.73 4.42
C PRO A 107 -5.50 35.80 5.42
N PRO A 108 -4.84 35.92 6.59
CA PRO A 108 -5.22 36.88 7.60
C PRO A 108 -5.38 38.30 7.04
N CYS A 109 -6.59 38.86 7.19
CA CYS A 109 -6.97 40.20 6.72
C CYS A 109 -6.94 40.42 5.20
N GLN A 110 -6.90 39.36 4.40
CA GLN A 110 -6.89 39.46 2.95
C GLN A 110 -7.94 38.51 2.38
N ALA A 111 -9.06 39.08 1.93
CA ALA A 111 -10.13 38.30 1.32
C ALA A 111 -9.71 37.81 -0.07
N ASP A 112 -9.84 36.51 -0.31
CA ASP A 112 -9.60 35.90 -1.64
C ASP A 112 -10.91 35.59 -2.39
N SER A 113 -12.05 35.84 -1.73
CA SER A 113 -13.40 35.65 -2.26
C SER A 113 -13.77 34.23 -2.71
N GLN A 114 -13.12 33.21 -2.14
CA GLN A 114 -13.47 31.80 -2.37
C GLN A 114 -14.80 31.42 -1.68
N TYR A 115 -15.04 31.88 -0.44
CA TYR A 115 -16.26 31.65 0.32
C TYR A 115 -16.41 32.66 1.47
N CYS A 116 -17.64 32.93 1.90
CA CYS A 116 -17.86 33.85 3.01
C CYS A 116 -19.25 33.77 3.61
N SER A 117 -19.34 34.11 4.89
CA SER A 117 -20.62 34.31 5.56
C SER A 117 -21.35 35.55 5.02
N PRO A 118 -22.69 35.53 5.00
CA PRO A 118 -23.55 34.43 5.43
C PRO A 118 -23.93 33.44 4.31
N ASN A 119 -23.51 33.68 3.06
CA ASN A 119 -24.12 33.03 1.90
C ASN A 119 -23.26 33.05 0.61
N ASP A 120 -21.93 33.16 0.73
CA ASP A 120 -20.98 33.16 -0.39
C ASP A 120 -21.17 34.31 -1.40
N MET A 121 -21.74 35.43 -0.96
CA MET A 121 -21.90 36.64 -1.76
C MET A 121 -21.13 37.82 -1.17
N ASN A 122 -20.56 38.66 -2.05
CA ASN A 122 -19.83 39.88 -1.70
C ASN A 122 -18.64 39.63 -0.74
N CYS A 123 -17.92 38.53 -0.91
CA CYS A 123 -16.90 38.10 0.05
C CYS A 123 -15.76 39.10 0.30
N ALA A 124 -15.44 39.94 -0.68
CA ALA A 124 -14.46 41.01 -0.52
C ALA A 124 -14.81 42.01 0.61
N THR A 125 -16.10 42.15 0.98
CA THR A 125 -16.51 43.09 2.04
C THR A 125 -16.44 42.51 3.44
N GLY A 126 -16.28 41.20 3.60
CA GLY A 126 -16.19 40.56 4.92
C GLY A 126 -17.41 40.81 5.81
N THR A 127 -18.60 40.53 5.30
CA THR A 127 -19.88 40.87 5.94
C THR A 127 -19.99 40.33 7.36
N LEU A 128 -20.20 41.23 8.32
CA LEU A 128 -20.34 40.89 9.73
C LEU A 128 -21.74 40.39 10.04
N SER A 129 -21.80 39.31 10.80
CA SER A 129 -23.03 38.64 11.23
C SER A 129 -23.19 38.70 12.76
N ASN A 130 -24.43 38.50 13.21
CA ASN A 130 -24.80 38.57 14.62
C ASN A 130 -24.92 37.17 15.26
N SER A 131 -24.91 37.11 16.60
CA SER A 131 -25.17 35.87 17.34
C SER A 131 -26.43 35.16 16.84
N GLY A 132 -26.37 33.82 16.75
CA GLY A 132 -27.44 32.97 16.23
C GLY A 132 -27.42 32.79 14.71
N THR A 133 -26.54 33.48 13.98
CA THR A 133 -26.33 33.22 12.55
C THR A 133 -25.73 31.84 12.35
N VAL A 134 -26.15 31.15 11.28
CA VAL A 134 -25.55 29.91 10.80
C VAL A 134 -25.15 30.09 9.34
N TYR A 135 -23.93 29.70 9.01
CA TYR A 135 -23.39 29.70 7.64
C TYR A 135 -22.77 28.34 7.37
N THR A 136 -23.00 27.80 6.19
CA THR A 136 -22.47 26.50 5.77
C THR A 136 -21.75 26.62 4.44
N HIS A 137 -20.62 25.94 4.28
CA HIS A 137 -19.92 25.84 3.00
C HIS A 137 -19.42 24.41 2.76
N THR A 138 -19.67 23.87 1.57
CA THR A 138 -19.22 22.53 1.14
C THR A 138 -17.95 22.63 0.31
N PHE A 139 -16.89 21.97 0.75
CA PHE A 139 -15.58 22.05 0.10
C PHE A 139 -15.43 20.96 -0.94
N THR A 140 -15.39 21.32 -2.22
CA THR A 140 -15.40 20.35 -3.34
C THR A 140 -14.04 20.14 -4.01
N VAL A 141 -13.00 20.82 -3.53
CA VAL A 141 -11.62 20.68 -4.02
C VAL A 141 -10.71 20.37 -2.81
N PRO A 142 -9.76 19.42 -2.91
CA PRO A 142 -8.80 19.16 -1.85
C PRO A 142 -7.83 20.33 -1.74
N GLY A 143 -7.37 20.60 -0.52
CA GLY A 143 -6.47 21.71 -0.25
C GLY A 143 -6.62 22.26 1.17
N THR A 144 -5.81 23.25 1.47
CA THR A 144 -5.86 23.97 2.75
C THR A 144 -6.45 25.36 2.51
N TYR A 145 -7.57 25.63 3.15
CA TYR A 145 -8.31 26.89 3.01
C TYR A 145 -8.20 27.70 4.30
N SER A 146 -7.49 28.82 4.25
CA SER A 146 -7.48 29.80 5.33
C SER A 146 -8.76 30.63 5.31
N TYR A 147 -9.20 31.06 6.48
CA TYR A 147 -10.24 32.06 6.64
C TYR A 147 -10.00 32.92 7.87
N HIS A 148 -10.64 34.07 7.92
CA HIS A 148 -10.51 35.02 9.00
C HIS A 148 -11.82 35.76 9.28
N CYS A 149 -11.88 36.42 10.43
CA CYS A 149 -12.92 37.40 10.72
C CYS A 149 -12.45 38.80 10.29
N ALA A 150 -13.17 39.47 9.39
CA ALA A 150 -12.78 40.74 8.80
C ALA A 150 -12.56 41.87 9.84
N ALA A 151 -13.36 41.89 10.91
CA ALA A 151 -13.21 42.87 12.00
C ALA A 151 -12.05 42.57 12.97
N HIS A 152 -11.62 41.30 13.07
CA HIS A 152 -10.75 40.82 14.15
C HIS A 152 -9.53 40.04 13.66
N CYS A 153 -9.25 40.06 12.36
CA CYS A 153 -8.12 39.35 11.76
C CYS A 153 -6.77 39.89 12.26
N SER A 154 -6.69 41.19 12.56
CA SER A 154 -5.49 41.82 13.16
C SER A 154 -5.25 41.40 14.61
N LEU A 155 -6.27 40.84 15.27
CA LEU A 155 -6.18 40.23 16.60
C LEU A 155 -5.90 38.72 16.54
N GLY A 156 -5.68 38.16 15.35
CA GLY A 156 -5.40 36.74 15.15
C GLY A 156 -6.64 35.85 15.06
N MET A 157 -7.84 36.40 14.85
CA MET A 157 -9.05 35.59 14.65
C MET A 157 -9.06 34.96 13.25
N THR A 158 -8.36 33.85 13.13
CA THR A 158 -8.11 33.09 11.89
C THR A 158 -8.43 31.63 12.10
N GLY A 159 -8.82 30.93 11.04
CA GLY A 159 -9.00 29.49 11.05
C GLY A 159 -8.52 28.84 9.75
N VAL A 160 -8.43 27.51 9.78
CA VAL A 160 -7.95 26.69 8.68
C VAL A 160 -8.89 25.51 8.48
N VAL A 161 -9.29 25.27 7.24
CA VAL A 161 -9.96 24.03 6.80
C VAL A 161 -8.97 23.23 5.98
N ASN A 162 -8.55 22.06 6.46
CA ASN A 162 -7.76 21.11 5.69
C ASN A 162 -8.72 20.10 5.04
N VAL A 163 -8.79 20.12 3.71
CA VAL A 163 -9.65 19.24 2.92
C VAL A 163 -8.78 18.14 2.32
N SER A 164 -8.83 16.97 2.94
CA SER A 164 -8.14 15.77 2.48
C SER A 164 -8.86 15.13 1.30
N GLY A 165 -8.10 14.60 0.34
CA GLY A 165 -8.61 13.69 -0.69
C GLY A 165 -8.88 12.31 -0.07
N GLY A 166 -10.05 12.14 0.54
CA GLY A 166 -10.54 10.83 0.95
C GLY A 166 -10.69 9.90 -0.26
N CYS A 167 -10.28 8.65 -0.10
CA CYS A 167 -10.17 7.63 -1.15
C CYS A 167 -11.58 7.14 -1.55
N ALA A 168 -12.28 7.93 -2.36
CA ALA A 168 -13.56 7.61 -2.97
C ALA A 168 -13.44 7.73 -4.51
N PRO A 169 -14.05 6.82 -5.29
CA PRO A 169 -14.90 5.71 -4.85
C PRO A 169 -14.11 4.58 -4.16
N SER A 170 -14.79 3.81 -3.32
CA SER A 170 -14.25 2.57 -2.77
C SER A 170 -13.95 1.57 -3.88
N GLY A 171 -12.87 0.83 -3.74
CA GLY A 171 -12.40 -0.12 -4.75
C GLY A 171 -11.12 0.33 -5.42
N TRP A 172 -10.80 -0.30 -6.53
CA TRP A 172 -9.63 0.03 -7.33
C TRP A 172 -9.88 1.26 -8.20
N SER A 173 -8.86 2.09 -8.33
CA SER A 173 -8.84 3.27 -9.18
C SER A 173 -7.45 3.47 -9.75
N ALA A 174 -7.35 4.15 -10.89
CA ALA A 174 -6.05 4.48 -11.47
C ALA A 174 -5.33 5.54 -10.61
N GLY A 175 -4.05 5.30 -10.35
CA GLY A 175 -3.12 6.29 -9.80
C GLY A 175 -2.24 6.92 -10.90
N PRO A 176 -1.34 7.84 -10.55
CA PRO A 176 -0.34 8.35 -11.49
C PRO A 176 0.63 7.25 -11.88
N ASN A 177 0.98 7.19 -13.16
CA ASN A 177 2.00 6.26 -13.64
C ASN A 177 3.35 6.53 -12.96
N LEU A 178 4.13 5.46 -12.78
CA LEU A 178 5.55 5.55 -12.48
C LEU A 178 6.25 6.42 -13.56
N PRO A 179 7.30 7.16 -13.21
CA PRO A 179 8.09 7.94 -14.18
C PRO A 179 8.76 7.08 -15.28
N THR A 180 8.84 5.77 -15.07
CA THR A 180 9.37 4.78 -16.02
C THR A 180 8.60 3.47 -15.89
N VAL A 181 8.61 2.66 -16.95
CA VAL A 181 8.27 1.24 -16.87
C VAL A 181 9.16 0.58 -15.84
N LEU A 182 8.58 -0.24 -14.96
CA LEU A 182 9.32 -0.88 -13.88
C LEU A 182 8.73 -2.25 -13.55
N VAL A 183 9.58 -3.27 -13.54
CA VAL A 183 9.23 -4.65 -13.19
C VAL A 183 10.23 -5.22 -12.20
N ARG A 184 9.82 -6.22 -11.41
CA ARG A 184 10.65 -6.93 -10.42
C ARG A 184 11.25 -6.04 -9.33
N ALA A 185 10.70 -4.83 -9.17
CA ALA A 185 10.94 -3.96 -8.03
C ALA A 185 10.15 -4.44 -6.81
N VAL A 186 10.57 -4.01 -5.63
CA VAL A 186 9.85 -4.24 -4.38
C VAL A 186 9.08 -3.00 -3.98
N GLY A 187 7.79 -3.14 -3.67
CA GLY A 187 6.98 -2.10 -3.03
C GLY A 187 7.17 -2.12 -1.52
N VAL A 188 7.28 -0.96 -0.89
CA VAL A 188 7.38 -0.80 0.57
C VAL A 188 6.62 0.45 1.01
N TYR A 189 5.60 0.31 1.86
CA TYR A 189 4.97 1.41 2.56
C TYR A 189 5.79 1.76 3.81
N PHE A 190 6.27 3.00 3.89
CA PHE A 190 7.08 3.46 5.00
C PHE A 190 6.21 4.24 5.99
N GLN A 191 5.81 3.58 7.08
CA GLN A 191 4.83 4.12 8.03
C GLN A 191 5.29 5.43 8.68
N ALA A 192 6.60 5.65 8.80
CA ALA A 192 7.14 6.82 9.49
C ALA A 192 6.94 8.13 8.72
N ASP A 193 6.73 8.07 7.39
CA ASP A 193 6.44 9.25 6.58
C ASP A 193 5.15 9.13 5.74
N GLY A 194 4.49 7.97 5.77
CA GLY A 194 3.22 7.72 5.09
C GLY A 194 3.34 7.60 3.58
N ASN A 195 4.54 7.37 3.03
CA ASN A 195 4.75 7.24 1.59
C ASN A 195 4.94 5.77 1.15
N PHE A 196 4.63 5.51 -0.11
CA PHE A 196 4.86 4.22 -0.77
C PHE A 196 6.12 4.31 -1.64
N TYR A 197 7.03 3.35 -1.50
CA TYR A 197 8.33 3.34 -2.17
C TYR A 197 8.47 2.14 -3.10
N THR A 198 9.13 2.34 -4.23
CA THR A 198 9.66 1.23 -5.03
C THR A 198 11.17 1.14 -4.87
N MET A 199 11.66 -0.06 -4.55
CA MET A 199 13.08 -0.36 -4.43
C MET A 199 13.54 -1.14 -5.65
N GLY A 200 14.42 -0.55 -6.46
CA GLY A 200 15.09 -1.25 -7.54
C GLY A 200 14.17 -1.63 -8.71
N GLY A 201 14.38 -2.84 -9.25
CA GLY A 201 13.71 -3.40 -10.42
C GLY A 201 14.49 -3.20 -11.71
N ARG A 202 13.80 -3.35 -12.84
CA ARG A 202 14.33 -3.09 -14.19
C ARG A 202 13.29 -2.51 -15.11
N THR A 203 13.73 -1.82 -16.15
CA THR A 203 12.86 -1.17 -17.13
C THR A 203 12.52 -2.07 -18.33
N ALA A 204 13.30 -3.14 -18.56
CA ALA A 204 13.12 -4.08 -19.65
C ALA A 204 13.81 -5.43 -19.37
N ASP A 205 13.54 -6.46 -20.18
CA ASP A 205 14.13 -7.81 -20.04
C ASP A 205 15.46 -7.96 -20.79
N VAL A 206 16.31 -6.94 -20.72
CA VAL A 206 17.61 -6.89 -21.39
C VAL A 206 18.71 -6.53 -20.40
N ALA A 207 19.92 -7.04 -20.61
CA ALA A 207 21.03 -6.71 -19.72
C ALA A 207 21.31 -5.20 -19.68
N GLY A 208 21.52 -4.66 -18.48
CA GLY A 208 21.78 -3.23 -18.26
C GLY A 208 20.52 -2.36 -18.13
N SER A 209 19.32 -2.95 -18.10
CA SER A 209 18.07 -2.22 -17.84
C SER A 209 17.76 -2.02 -16.35
N ASP A 210 18.69 -2.38 -15.46
CA ASP A 210 18.53 -2.35 -14.02
C ASP A 210 18.27 -0.92 -13.52
N PHE A 211 17.23 -0.75 -12.71
CA PHE A 211 16.85 0.53 -12.16
C PHE A 211 17.50 0.72 -10.79
N GLN A 212 18.51 1.58 -10.69
CA GLN A 212 19.32 1.78 -9.48
C GLN A 212 18.88 2.97 -8.63
N HIS A 213 17.59 3.29 -8.62
CA HIS A 213 17.04 4.40 -7.85
C HIS A 213 15.81 3.97 -7.07
N VAL A 214 15.40 4.84 -6.15
CA VAL A 214 14.16 4.70 -5.40
C VAL A 214 13.12 5.65 -5.99
N LEU A 215 11.90 5.17 -6.19
CA LEU A 215 10.75 6.03 -6.49
C LEU A 215 9.88 6.10 -5.24
N ARG A 216 9.41 7.31 -4.93
CA ARG A 216 8.49 7.58 -3.82
C ARG A 216 7.18 8.10 -4.38
N TYR A 217 6.09 7.41 -4.10
CA TYR A 217 4.74 7.90 -4.25
C TYR A 217 4.29 8.55 -2.95
N SER A 218 3.81 9.79 -3.05
CA SER A 218 3.20 10.47 -1.91
C SER A 218 1.68 10.45 -2.02
N PRO A 219 0.96 9.75 -1.12
CA PRO A 219 -0.50 9.71 -1.14
C PRO A 219 -1.16 11.07 -0.89
N THR A 220 -0.47 12.02 -0.27
CA THR A 220 -1.02 13.36 0.03
C THR A 220 -1.07 14.24 -1.21
N SER A 221 -0.02 14.21 -2.05
CA SER A 221 0.03 14.98 -3.29
C SER A 221 -0.38 14.17 -4.53
N ASN A 222 -0.55 12.86 -4.40
CA ASN A 222 -0.82 11.94 -5.51
C ASN A 222 0.23 12.03 -6.63
N THR A 223 1.51 12.01 -6.25
CA THR A 223 2.63 12.17 -7.20
C THR A 223 3.77 11.21 -6.91
N TRP A 224 4.45 10.78 -7.98
CA TRP A 224 5.74 10.09 -7.90
C TRP A 224 6.91 11.07 -7.90
N THR A 225 7.96 10.74 -7.16
CA THR A 225 9.25 11.44 -7.14
C THR A 225 10.37 10.40 -7.22
N GLN A 226 11.32 10.58 -8.13
CA GLN A 226 12.56 9.81 -8.09
C GLN A 226 13.48 10.45 -7.03
N MET A 227 13.91 9.64 -6.08
CA MET A 227 14.82 10.07 -5.02
C MET A 227 16.25 10.22 -5.58
N GLY A 228 17.07 11.03 -4.91
CA GLY A 228 18.44 11.34 -5.33
C GLY A 228 19.45 10.22 -5.09
N VAL A 229 19.14 9.26 -4.21
CA VAL A 229 20.02 8.12 -3.94
C VAL A 229 20.31 7.28 -5.20
N THR A 230 21.56 6.87 -5.35
CA THR A 230 21.94 5.76 -6.23
C THR A 230 22.10 4.49 -5.38
N LEU A 231 21.40 3.44 -5.75
CA LEU A 231 21.46 2.15 -5.07
C LEU A 231 22.81 1.44 -5.35
N PRO A 232 23.28 0.57 -4.43
CA PRO A 232 24.70 0.20 -4.36
C PRO A 232 25.32 -0.47 -5.58
N ASP A 233 24.54 -1.19 -6.39
CA ASP A 233 24.98 -1.85 -7.61
C ASP A 233 23.79 -2.07 -8.56
N ASN A 234 23.97 -2.81 -9.64
CA ASN A 234 22.91 -3.11 -10.61
C ASN A 234 22.12 -4.39 -10.29
N GLN A 235 22.34 -5.06 -9.15
CA GLN A 235 21.62 -6.28 -8.77
C GLN A 235 20.30 -5.98 -8.06
N MET A 236 19.43 -5.25 -8.74
CA MET A 236 18.25 -4.61 -8.16
C MET A 236 16.94 -5.35 -8.44
N ASN A 237 16.99 -6.51 -9.08
CA ASN A 237 15.80 -7.30 -9.39
C ASN A 237 15.53 -8.36 -8.32
N ASN A 238 14.27 -8.65 -8.04
CA ASN A 238 13.87 -9.81 -7.22
C ASN A 238 14.50 -9.82 -5.81
N MET A 239 14.61 -8.65 -5.18
CA MET A 239 15.10 -8.50 -3.82
C MET A 239 14.03 -8.84 -2.78
N ALA A 240 14.44 -9.06 -1.54
CA ALA A 240 13.56 -8.99 -0.37
C ALA A 240 13.76 -7.64 0.34
N CYS A 241 12.71 -6.82 0.49
CA CYS A 241 12.83 -5.54 1.18
C CYS A 241 11.69 -5.20 2.13
N GLY A 242 12.03 -4.61 3.26
CA GLY A 242 11.11 -4.38 4.38
C GLY A 242 11.56 -3.29 5.33
N VAL A 243 10.62 -2.76 6.11
CA VAL A 243 10.91 -1.74 7.13
C VAL A 243 11.40 -2.40 8.41
N LEU A 244 12.63 -2.08 8.81
CA LEU A 244 13.20 -2.51 10.09
C LEU A 244 13.87 -1.33 10.78
N ALA A 245 14.09 -1.43 12.09
CA ALA A 245 14.62 -0.35 12.91
C ALA A 245 15.85 -0.74 13.73
N VAL A 246 16.80 0.19 13.85
CA VAL A 246 17.94 0.11 14.78
C VAL A 246 17.90 1.34 15.67
N GLY A 247 17.94 1.15 17.00
CA GLY A 247 17.82 2.26 17.95
C GLY A 247 16.53 3.08 17.80
N GLY A 248 15.45 2.46 17.30
CA GLY A 248 14.17 3.13 17.02
C GLY A 248 14.12 3.90 15.71
N THR A 249 15.21 3.98 14.93
CA THR A 249 15.22 4.63 13.62
C THR A 249 14.83 3.62 12.54
N PRO A 250 13.67 3.79 11.86
CA PRO A 250 13.26 2.89 10.79
C PRO A 250 14.02 3.17 9.49
N SER A 251 14.27 2.12 8.72
CA SER A 251 14.88 2.18 7.38
C SER A 251 14.36 1.02 6.54
N ILE A 252 14.45 1.14 5.22
CA ILE A 252 14.06 0.08 4.29
C ILE A 252 15.28 -0.81 4.06
N TYR A 253 15.30 -2.00 4.66
CA TYR A 253 16.34 -3.00 4.42
C TYR A 253 16.00 -3.80 3.18
N CYS A 254 17.01 -4.10 2.36
CA CYS A 254 16.90 -4.90 1.15
C CYS A 254 17.99 -5.97 1.13
N VAL A 255 17.60 -7.17 0.70
CA VAL A 255 18.43 -8.39 0.69
C VAL A 255 18.44 -8.98 -0.70
N GLY A 256 19.64 -9.33 -1.14
CA GLY A 256 19.96 -10.06 -2.35
C GLY A 256 19.62 -9.32 -3.63
N GLY A 257 19.21 -10.10 -4.64
CA GLY A 257 18.81 -9.62 -5.96
C GLY A 257 19.70 -10.13 -7.09
N SER A 258 19.39 -9.74 -8.32
CA SER A 258 20.19 -10.05 -9.51
C SER A 258 20.16 -8.90 -10.51
N ALA A 259 21.10 -8.92 -11.46
CA ALA A 259 21.10 -8.03 -12.62
C ALA A 259 20.26 -8.61 -13.77
N ALA A 260 19.70 -7.74 -14.60
CA ALA A 260 18.85 -8.14 -15.72
C ALA A 260 19.61 -9.04 -16.70
N GLY A 261 18.97 -10.15 -17.10
CA GLY A 261 19.54 -11.13 -18.03
C GLY A 261 20.65 -12.03 -17.47
N GLN A 262 21.02 -11.89 -16.20
CA GLN A 262 22.06 -12.72 -15.57
C GLN A 262 21.48 -13.95 -14.86
N THR A 263 22.32 -14.98 -14.71
CA THR A 263 22.03 -16.19 -13.93
C THR A 263 22.73 -16.22 -12.57
N THR A 264 23.35 -15.10 -12.19
CA THR A 264 23.98 -14.90 -10.87
C THR A 264 23.08 -14.04 -9.99
N ALA A 265 23.21 -14.21 -8.69
CA ALA A 265 22.58 -13.40 -7.66
C ALA A 265 23.63 -12.83 -6.72
N THR A 266 23.21 -11.95 -5.83
CA THR A 266 24.01 -11.46 -4.72
C THR A 266 23.40 -11.83 -3.39
N ALA A 267 24.26 -12.00 -2.39
CA ALA A 267 23.89 -12.15 -0.98
C ALA A 267 23.82 -10.78 -0.24
N ARG A 268 24.03 -9.67 -0.94
CA ARG A 268 24.21 -8.33 -0.34
C ARG A 268 23.00 -7.94 0.52
N VAL A 269 23.30 -7.30 1.65
CA VAL A 269 22.29 -6.58 2.45
C VAL A 269 22.63 -5.10 2.45
N PHE A 270 21.64 -4.25 2.23
CA PHE A 270 21.75 -2.80 2.37
C PHE A 270 20.48 -2.24 2.99
N PHE A 271 20.55 -1.01 3.49
CA PHE A 271 19.35 -0.28 3.88
C PHE A 271 19.34 1.12 3.27
N TYR A 272 18.15 1.59 2.94
CA TYR A 272 17.86 2.95 2.51
C TYR A 272 17.19 3.69 3.67
N ASN A 273 17.68 4.89 3.97
CA ASN A 273 17.07 5.80 4.93
C ASN A 273 16.26 6.86 4.17
N PRO A 274 14.92 6.82 4.21
CA PRO A 274 14.08 7.79 3.50
C PRO A 274 14.19 9.24 3.99
N VAL A 275 14.66 9.45 5.23
CA VAL A 275 14.82 10.80 5.81
C VAL A 275 16.04 11.50 5.22
N THR A 276 17.14 10.77 5.06
CA THR A 276 18.41 11.34 4.57
C THR A 276 18.63 11.11 3.08
N ASP A 277 17.78 10.32 2.42
CA ASP A 277 17.92 9.90 1.03
C ASP A 277 19.30 9.23 0.76
N THR A 278 19.67 8.30 1.63
CA THR A 278 20.97 7.61 1.57
C THR A 278 20.82 6.11 1.69
N ALA A 279 21.57 5.36 0.88
CA ALA A 279 21.70 3.91 0.98
C ALA A 279 23.05 3.53 1.63
N THR A 280 23.02 2.57 2.54
CA THR A 280 24.23 2.02 3.19
C THR A 280 24.25 0.51 3.03
N THR A 281 25.32 -0.02 2.45
CA THR A 281 25.58 -1.46 2.34
C THR A 281 26.18 -1.99 3.63
N LEU A 282 25.64 -3.09 4.15
CA LEU A 282 26.22 -3.79 5.28
C LEU A 282 27.51 -4.50 4.87
N THR A 283 28.34 -4.85 5.85
CA THR A 283 29.60 -5.55 5.58
C THR A 283 29.34 -6.96 5.04
N ALA A 284 30.33 -7.55 4.37
CA ALA A 284 30.22 -8.92 3.85
C ALA A 284 29.95 -9.98 4.94
N GLY A 285 30.26 -9.71 6.22
CA GLY A 285 29.89 -10.57 7.34
C GLY A 285 28.37 -10.67 7.56
N ASP A 286 27.60 -9.70 7.08
CA ASP A 286 26.14 -9.66 7.18
C ASP A 286 25.44 -10.10 5.88
N ASN A 287 26.18 -10.62 4.90
CA ASN A 287 25.60 -11.17 3.68
C ASN A 287 24.64 -12.32 4.00
N TRP A 288 23.55 -12.40 3.24
CA TRP A 288 22.52 -13.41 3.41
C TRP A 288 23.05 -14.81 3.12
N PRO A 289 23.06 -15.74 4.10
CA PRO A 289 23.61 -17.07 3.90
C PRO A 289 22.83 -17.96 2.94
N GLY A 290 21.57 -17.60 2.64
CA GLY A 290 20.72 -18.34 1.71
C GLY A 290 21.19 -18.29 0.25
N ASP A 291 22.09 -17.35 -0.10
CA ASP A 291 22.77 -17.30 -1.40
C ASP A 291 24.21 -17.85 -1.34
N SER A 292 24.40 -18.99 -0.66
CA SER A 292 25.71 -19.63 -0.57
C SER A 292 26.30 -20.06 -1.94
N ALA A 293 25.48 -20.09 -2.98
CA ALA A 293 25.87 -20.47 -4.34
C ALA A 293 26.17 -19.26 -5.26
N GLY A 294 25.83 -18.02 -4.86
CA GLY A 294 25.92 -16.85 -5.73
C GLY A 294 24.91 -16.86 -6.89
N THR A 295 23.84 -17.63 -6.77
CA THR A 295 22.82 -17.88 -7.80
C THR A 295 21.40 -17.99 -7.23
N ILE A 296 21.20 -17.75 -5.94
CA ILE A 296 19.92 -17.93 -5.26
C ILE A 296 19.31 -16.56 -4.96
N LEU A 297 18.17 -16.30 -5.58
CA LEU A 297 17.34 -15.14 -5.26
C LEU A 297 16.52 -15.39 -3.98
N PRO A 298 16.26 -14.34 -3.17
CA PRO A 298 15.36 -14.47 -2.03
C PRO A 298 13.96 -14.91 -2.46
N GLY A 299 13.34 -15.73 -1.61
CA GLY A 299 11.99 -16.27 -1.84
C GLY A 299 10.88 -15.34 -1.36
N GLY A 300 9.83 -15.92 -0.80
CA GLY A 300 8.80 -15.14 -0.10
C GLY A 300 9.38 -14.49 1.15
N PHE A 301 8.85 -13.35 1.57
CA PHE A 301 9.36 -12.68 2.77
C PHE A 301 8.31 -11.82 3.46
N ALA A 302 8.51 -11.60 4.75
CA ALA A 302 7.68 -10.74 5.60
C ALA A 302 8.44 -10.28 6.85
N GLU A 303 7.97 -9.19 7.43
CA GLU A 303 8.51 -8.60 8.65
C GLU A 303 7.61 -8.90 9.84
N THR A 304 8.21 -9.30 10.96
CA THR A 304 7.52 -9.32 12.26
C THR A 304 8.51 -9.24 13.40
N GLY A 305 8.12 -8.57 14.50
CA GLY A 305 8.98 -8.41 15.67
C GLY A 305 10.30 -7.69 15.39
N ASN A 306 10.30 -6.71 14.48
CA ASN A 306 11.51 -6.00 13.98
C ASN A 306 12.57 -6.95 13.37
N LYS A 307 12.10 -8.01 12.71
CA LYS A 307 12.94 -8.97 11.98
C LYS A 307 12.32 -9.22 10.62
N MET A 308 13.17 -9.50 9.63
CA MET A 308 12.75 -9.95 8.31
C MET A 308 12.94 -11.46 8.22
N TYR A 309 12.01 -12.14 7.59
CA TYR A 309 12.10 -13.58 7.31
C TYR A 309 12.05 -13.80 5.81
N ILE A 310 12.95 -14.62 5.28
CA ILE A 310 12.98 -15.03 3.88
C ILE A 310 12.71 -16.53 3.85
N LEU A 311 11.70 -16.95 3.08
CA LEU A 311 11.19 -18.32 2.98
C LEU A 311 11.39 -18.83 1.56
N GLY A 312 12.19 -19.88 1.43
CA GLY A 312 12.60 -20.44 0.15
C GLY A 312 13.47 -19.48 -0.67
N GLY A 313 13.38 -19.59 -1.99
CA GLY A 313 14.24 -18.87 -2.92
C GLY A 313 14.35 -19.58 -4.26
N PHE A 314 14.84 -18.85 -5.27
CA PHE A 314 15.05 -19.41 -6.59
C PHE A 314 16.53 -19.54 -6.88
N ASN A 315 17.04 -20.78 -6.90
CA ASN A 315 18.32 -21.05 -7.53
C ASN A 315 18.12 -20.96 -9.04
N ILE A 316 18.63 -19.88 -9.64
CA ILE A 316 18.23 -19.43 -10.97
C ILE A 316 18.38 -20.55 -12.01
N ASN A 317 17.26 -20.96 -12.59
CA ASN A 317 17.12 -22.04 -13.59
C ASN A 317 17.54 -23.44 -13.09
N VAL A 318 17.58 -23.65 -11.77
CA VAL A 318 17.99 -24.93 -11.17
C VAL A 318 16.85 -25.53 -10.34
N ALA A 319 16.39 -24.81 -9.31
CA ALA A 319 15.41 -25.33 -8.36
C ALA A 319 14.84 -24.21 -7.48
N SER A 320 13.67 -24.45 -6.90
CA SER A 320 13.23 -23.76 -5.69
C SER A 320 14.02 -24.24 -4.47
N THR A 321 14.10 -23.42 -3.42
CA THR A 321 14.72 -23.80 -2.14
C THR A 321 13.68 -23.80 -1.03
N ASN A 322 14.00 -24.42 0.12
CA ASN A 322 13.07 -24.57 1.24
C ASN A 322 13.61 -24.01 2.56
N GLN A 323 14.71 -23.27 2.55
CA GLN A 323 15.28 -22.71 3.76
C GLN A 323 14.46 -21.52 4.24
N ILE A 324 14.33 -21.35 5.56
CA ILE A 324 13.84 -20.11 6.16
C ILE A 324 14.99 -19.44 6.88
N TRP A 325 15.24 -18.16 6.56
CA TRP A 325 16.27 -17.34 7.18
C TRP A 325 15.63 -16.15 7.88
N GLN A 326 16.01 -15.93 9.14
CA GLN A 326 15.65 -14.74 9.91
C GLN A 326 16.81 -13.75 9.92
N PHE A 327 16.52 -12.49 9.60
CA PHE A 327 17.41 -11.35 9.76
C PHE A 327 17.03 -10.50 10.97
N ASP A 328 18.01 -10.20 11.81
CA ASP A 328 17.89 -9.26 12.93
C ASP A 328 18.84 -8.06 12.70
N PRO A 329 18.30 -6.86 12.41
CA PRO A 329 19.14 -5.70 12.12
C PRO A 329 19.92 -5.22 13.36
N THR A 330 19.49 -5.58 14.57
CA THR A 330 20.07 -5.14 15.85
C THR A 330 21.19 -6.03 16.37
N ALA A 331 21.33 -7.24 15.82
CA ALA A 331 22.39 -8.16 16.19
C ALA A 331 23.77 -7.63 15.73
N ALA A 332 24.84 -8.11 16.36
CA ALA A 332 26.20 -7.76 16.00
C ALA A 332 26.52 -8.16 14.54
N VAL A 333 27.46 -7.43 13.94
CA VAL A 333 27.99 -7.75 12.61
C VAL A 333 28.48 -9.19 12.57
N GLY A 334 28.09 -9.96 11.55
CA GLY A 334 28.42 -11.38 11.43
C GLY A 334 27.45 -12.32 12.15
N SER A 335 26.44 -11.80 12.85
CA SER A 335 25.48 -12.60 13.63
C SER A 335 24.01 -12.20 13.38
N LYS A 336 23.75 -11.46 12.30
CA LYS A 336 22.40 -10.98 11.97
C LYS A 336 21.47 -12.06 11.43
N TRP A 337 22.02 -13.19 10.96
CA TRP A 337 21.25 -14.25 10.33
C TRP A 337 21.12 -15.48 11.22
N LEU A 338 19.90 -16.01 11.31
CA LEU A 338 19.58 -17.26 11.99
C LEU A 338 18.75 -18.15 11.07
N GLN A 339 19.22 -19.36 10.79
CA GLN A 339 18.42 -20.35 10.06
C GLN A 339 17.28 -20.87 10.95
N ARG A 340 16.09 -20.97 10.37
CA ARG A 340 14.88 -21.49 11.01
C ARG A 340 14.57 -22.89 10.45
N VAL A 341 13.43 -23.47 10.86
CA VAL A 341 12.94 -24.69 10.19
C VAL A 341 12.75 -24.45 8.70
N ASN A 342 12.73 -25.53 7.91
CA ASN A 342 12.48 -25.42 6.48
C ASN A 342 10.98 -25.30 6.21
N THR A 343 10.64 -24.72 5.05
CA THR A 343 9.29 -24.82 4.48
C THR A 343 8.98 -26.29 4.16
N PRO A 344 7.69 -26.69 4.12
CA PRO A 344 7.30 -28.08 3.84
C PRO A 344 7.84 -28.61 2.50
N GLU A 345 7.99 -27.73 1.52
CA GLU A 345 8.51 -28.01 0.19
C GLU A 345 9.32 -26.83 -0.35
N GLY A 346 10.01 -27.02 -1.48
CA GLY A 346 10.70 -25.94 -2.16
C GLY A 346 9.70 -24.90 -2.69
N ILE A 347 9.96 -23.62 -2.42
CA ILE A 347 9.13 -22.51 -2.89
C ILE A 347 10.00 -21.37 -3.41
N MET A 348 9.51 -20.65 -4.42
CA MET A 348 10.07 -19.39 -4.89
C MET A 348 8.95 -18.42 -5.26
N TYR A 349 9.27 -17.12 -5.31
CA TYR A 349 8.32 -16.05 -5.66
C TYR A 349 6.99 -16.13 -4.87
N ALA A 350 7.08 -16.48 -3.59
CA ALA A 350 5.93 -16.86 -2.77
C ALA A 350 5.25 -15.62 -2.14
N PRO A 351 3.95 -15.41 -2.37
CA PRO A 351 3.18 -14.38 -1.69
C PRO A 351 3.19 -14.65 -0.18
N THR A 352 3.72 -13.71 0.59
CA THR A 352 3.96 -13.89 2.03
C THR A 352 3.58 -12.62 2.79
N CYS A 353 2.93 -12.75 3.94
CA CYS A 353 2.69 -11.62 4.87
C CYS A 353 2.71 -12.09 6.33
N ALA A 354 2.76 -11.16 7.29
CA ALA A 354 2.74 -11.46 8.72
C ALA A 354 1.50 -10.90 9.42
N ILE A 355 0.69 -11.78 10.02
CA ILE A 355 -0.51 -11.41 10.78
C ILE A 355 -0.33 -11.89 12.21
N ASN A 356 -0.40 -10.96 13.17
CA ASN A 356 -0.27 -11.26 14.61
C ASN A 356 0.99 -12.10 14.96
N GLY A 357 2.11 -11.83 14.29
CA GLY A 357 3.37 -12.54 14.53
C GLY A 357 3.52 -13.88 13.82
N ILE A 358 2.50 -14.34 13.09
CA ILE A 358 2.55 -15.56 12.27
C ILE A 358 2.71 -15.16 10.81
N ILE A 359 3.62 -15.82 10.11
CA ILE A 359 3.87 -15.60 8.69
C ILE A 359 3.02 -16.59 7.89
N TYR A 360 2.30 -16.11 6.89
CA TYR A 360 1.44 -16.92 6.04
C TYR A 360 1.95 -16.89 4.61
N VAL A 361 1.91 -18.05 3.96
CA VAL A 361 2.21 -18.26 2.54
C VAL A 361 0.94 -18.76 1.87
N GLY A 362 0.58 -18.16 0.73
CA GLY A 362 -0.61 -18.52 -0.05
C GLY A 362 -0.27 -18.50 -1.52
N GLY A 363 -0.10 -19.69 -2.10
CA GLY A 363 0.51 -19.87 -3.40
C GLY A 363 2.04 -19.84 -3.31
N ALA A 364 2.69 -20.22 -4.40
CA ALA A 364 4.09 -20.02 -4.66
C ALA A 364 4.36 -20.35 -6.13
N THR A 365 5.63 -20.31 -6.50
CA THR A 365 6.11 -20.91 -7.72
C THR A 365 7.11 -22.01 -7.38
N ASP A 366 7.16 -23.04 -8.21
CA ASP A 366 8.16 -24.11 -8.15
C ASP A 366 8.87 -24.25 -9.51
N PHE A 367 10.03 -24.91 -9.51
CA PHE A 367 10.82 -25.17 -10.71
C PHE A 367 10.87 -26.67 -10.97
N GLN A 368 10.05 -27.16 -11.91
CA GLN A 368 9.96 -28.58 -12.24
C GLN A 368 10.16 -28.79 -13.74
N GLY A 369 10.99 -29.77 -14.11
CA GLY A 369 11.22 -30.12 -15.51
C GLY A 369 11.78 -28.98 -16.37
N GLY A 370 12.50 -28.03 -15.75
CA GLY A 370 13.03 -26.84 -16.45
C GLY A 370 12.02 -25.70 -16.62
N LEU A 371 10.82 -25.85 -16.06
CA LEU A 371 9.73 -24.87 -16.16
C LEU A 371 9.42 -24.24 -14.80
N VAL A 372 9.01 -22.98 -14.86
CA VAL A 372 8.50 -22.20 -13.73
C VAL A 372 6.98 -22.43 -13.66
N ILE A 373 6.51 -23.02 -12.57
CA ILE A 373 5.12 -23.49 -12.43
C ILE A 373 4.49 -22.86 -11.19
N ASP A 374 3.29 -22.29 -11.35
CA ASP A 374 2.51 -21.77 -10.22
C ASP A 374 1.93 -22.92 -9.38
N THR A 375 1.94 -22.78 -8.07
CA THR A 375 1.44 -23.80 -7.13
C THR A 375 0.38 -23.23 -6.19
N THR A 376 -0.33 -24.11 -5.50
CA THR A 376 -1.28 -23.77 -4.44
C THR A 376 -0.66 -23.93 -3.04
N ASN A 377 0.66 -23.97 -2.94
CA ASN A 377 1.39 -24.20 -1.69
C ASN A 377 0.93 -23.18 -0.65
N SER A 378 0.35 -23.66 0.45
CA SER A 378 -0.25 -22.79 1.46
C SER A 378 0.07 -23.33 2.84
N PHE A 379 0.79 -22.53 3.62
CA PHE A 379 1.18 -22.89 4.98
C PHE A 379 1.42 -21.63 5.81
N SER A 380 1.53 -21.83 7.11
CA SER A 380 1.95 -20.81 8.07
C SER A 380 3.31 -21.17 8.65
N PHE A 381 4.06 -20.17 9.08
CA PHE A 381 5.28 -20.29 9.84
C PHE A 381 5.14 -19.45 11.12
N ASN A 382 5.31 -20.08 12.28
CA ASN A 382 5.36 -19.43 13.57
C ASN A 382 6.83 -19.20 13.96
N PRO A 383 7.34 -17.96 13.92
CA PRO A 383 8.74 -17.68 14.23
C PRO A 383 9.12 -17.94 15.69
N THR A 384 8.19 -17.76 16.61
CA THR A 384 8.40 -17.98 18.06
C THR A 384 8.55 -19.45 18.38
N ALA A 385 7.64 -20.28 17.87
CA ALA A 385 7.69 -21.73 18.03
C ALA A 385 8.71 -22.39 17.09
N ASN A 386 9.14 -21.68 16.04
CA ASN A 386 9.96 -22.19 14.95
C ASN A 386 9.32 -23.44 14.32
N THR A 387 8.04 -23.36 13.97
CA THR A 387 7.27 -24.46 13.37
C THR A 387 6.45 -23.99 12.19
N THR A 388 6.20 -24.89 11.24
CA THR A 388 5.27 -24.70 10.14
C THR A 388 3.93 -25.37 10.44
N GLY A 389 2.83 -24.79 9.95
CA GLY A 389 1.48 -25.37 10.05
C GLY A 389 0.74 -25.32 8.73
N ALA A 390 -0.08 -26.33 8.44
CA ALA A 390 -0.92 -26.32 7.25
C ALA A 390 -2.07 -25.30 7.40
N ILE A 391 -2.45 -24.67 6.29
CA ILE A 391 -3.65 -23.84 6.17
C ILE A 391 -4.49 -24.34 4.99
N ALA A 392 -5.71 -23.82 4.81
CA ALA A 392 -6.48 -24.11 3.61
C ALA A 392 -5.68 -23.71 2.35
N PRO A 393 -5.66 -24.54 1.29
CA PRO A 393 -4.96 -24.18 0.06
C PRO A 393 -5.61 -22.98 -0.62
N ILE A 394 -4.80 -22.08 -1.16
CA ILE A 394 -5.27 -20.99 -2.01
C ILE A 394 -6.07 -21.57 -3.20
N PRO A 395 -7.23 -20.99 -3.58
CA PRO A 395 -8.10 -21.57 -4.61
C PRO A 395 -7.49 -21.60 -6.01
N ARG A 396 -6.58 -20.66 -6.30
CA ARG A 396 -5.90 -20.53 -7.59
C ARG A 396 -4.38 -20.65 -7.40
N ALA A 397 -3.75 -21.45 -8.24
CA ALA A 397 -2.29 -21.54 -8.27
C ALA A 397 -1.69 -20.20 -8.72
N THR A 398 -0.80 -19.62 -7.91
CA THR A 398 -0.17 -18.34 -8.21
C THR A 398 1.15 -18.14 -7.48
N GLY A 399 1.98 -17.24 -8.02
CA GLY A 399 3.26 -16.78 -7.48
C GLY A 399 3.69 -15.51 -8.21
N GLU A 400 4.98 -15.16 -8.19
CA GLU A 400 5.48 -13.91 -8.80
C GLU A 400 4.71 -12.66 -8.33
N THR A 401 4.25 -12.67 -7.07
CA THR A 401 3.49 -11.57 -6.46
C THR A 401 3.69 -11.52 -4.93
N ARG A 402 2.97 -10.63 -4.25
CA ARG A 402 3.00 -10.43 -2.80
C ARG A 402 1.71 -10.83 -2.12
N GLY A 403 1.86 -11.24 -0.86
CA GLY A 403 0.79 -11.27 0.12
C GLY A 403 0.86 -10.00 0.95
N LEU A 404 -0.27 -9.36 1.22
CA LEU A 404 -0.35 -8.16 2.03
C LEU A 404 -1.16 -8.42 3.29
N THR A 405 -0.76 -7.83 4.41
CA THR A 405 -1.56 -7.82 5.62
C THR A 405 -2.52 -6.64 5.57
N PHE A 406 -3.79 -6.89 5.30
CA PHE A 406 -4.82 -5.86 5.18
C PHE A 406 -6.03 -6.25 6.01
N ASN A 407 -6.42 -5.38 6.95
CA ASN A 407 -7.52 -5.61 7.90
C ASN A 407 -7.44 -6.97 8.62
N GLY A 408 -6.23 -7.38 9.03
CA GLY A 408 -5.98 -8.63 9.75
C GLY A 408 -6.12 -9.91 8.91
N GLN A 409 -6.19 -9.77 7.59
CA GLN A 409 -6.28 -10.87 6.63
C GLN A 409 -5.09 -10.81 5.65
N MET A 410 -4.83 -11.91 4.96
CA MET A 410 -3.81 -11.98 3.92
C MET A 410 -4.46 -11.77 2.56
N TYR A 411 -4.02 -10.75 1.82
CA TYR A 411 -4.46 -10.45 0.46
C TYR A 411 -3.35 -10.85 -0.51
N VAL A 412 -3.57 -11.89 -1.31
CA VAL A 412 -2.64 -12.32 -2.38
C VAL A 412 -3.02 -11.62 -3.67
N MET A 413 -2.08 -10.87 -4.25
CA MET A 413 -2.38 -9.90 -5.30
C MET A 413 -2.11 -10.45 -6.70
N GLY A 414 -3.10 -10.92 -7.45
CA GLY A 414 -2.97 -11.31 -8.86
C GLY A 414 -1.85 -12.32 -9.12
N GLY A 415 -0.89 -11.97 -9.98
CA GLY A 415 0.34 -12.74 -10.16
C GLY A 415 0.23 -13.97 -11.07
N GLY A 416 1.30 -14.76 -11.06
CA GLY A 416 1.42 -16.06 -11.73
C GLY A 416 1.96 -16.00 -13.17
N ARG A 417 2.48 -17.14 -13.63
CA ARG A 417 3.12 -17.32 -14.93
C ARG A 417 2.42 -18.33 -15.84
N VAL A 418 1.68 -19.27 -15.26
CA VAL A 418 1.00 -20.34 -15.99
C VAL A 418 -0.41 -19.87 -16.35
N ALA A 419 -0.79 -20.02 -17.62
CA ALA A 419 -2.12 -19.62 -18.10
C ALA A 419 -3.23 -20.18 -17.17
N PRO A 420 -4.21 -19.35 -16.76
CA PRO A 420 -4.58 -18.04 -17.32
C PRO A 420 -3.79 -16.83 -16.78
N ASN A 421 -2.73 -17.03 -15.99
CA ASN A 421 -1.94 -15.95 -15.40
C ASN A 421 -1.06 -15.20 -16.44
N PRO A 422 -0.69 -13.91 -16.21
CA PRO A 422 -0.90 -13.13 -14.98
C PRO A 422 -2.37 -12.83 -14.73
N SER A 423 -2.77 -12.78 -13.46
CA SER A 423 -4.15 -12.50 -13.01
C SER A 423 -4.27 -11.11 -12.37
N ASN A 424 -5.50 -10.59 -12.32
CA ASN A 424 -5.91 -9.45 -11.51
C ASN A 424 -6.76 -9.80 -10.28
N GLU A 425 -6.97 -11.09 -10.06
CA GLU A 425 -7.74 -11.62 -8.92
C GLU A 425 -7.03 -11.33 -7.59
N VAL A 426 -7.80 -11.00 -6.55
CA VAL A 426 -7.29 -10.83 -5.20
C VAL A 426 -7.82 -11.97 -4.34
N ASP A 427 -6.96 -12.87 -3.91
CA ASP A 427 -7.31 -14.00 -3.05
C ASP A 427 -7.10 -13.60 -1.58
N ILE A 428 -8.16 -13.66 -0.76
CA ILE A 428 -8.15 -13.20 0.64
C ILE A 428 -8.25 -14.40 1.58
N TYR A 429 -7.22 -14.61 2.41
CA TYR A 429 -7.22 -15.62 3.46
C TYR A 429 -7.58 -15.02 4.82
N ASN A 430 -8.57 -15.64 5.47
CA ASN A 430 -8.93 -15.34 6.85
C ASN A 430 -8.31 -16.39 7.80
N PRO A 431 -7.31 -16.01 8.63
CA PRO A 431 -6.69 -16.95 9.57
C PRO A 431 -7.62 -17.39 10.70
N GLY A 432 -8.65 -16.61 11.03
CA GLY A 432 -9.61 -16.95 12.10
C GLY A 432 -10.58 -18.07 11.71
N THR A 433 -10.94 -18.17 10.43
CA THR A 433 -11.82 -19.23 9.90
C THR A 433 -11.07 -20.28 9.10
N ASN A 434 -9.79 -20.05 8.77
CA ASN A 434 -9.00 -20.86 7.86
C ASN A 434 -9.68 -21.07 6.50
N THR A 435 -10.19 -19.98 5.92
CA THR A 435 -10.90 -20.00 4.62
C THR A 435 -10.40 -18.91 3.69
N TRP A 436 -10.54 -19.16 2.39
CA TRP A 436 -10.28 -18.19 1.34
C TRP A 436 -11.58 -17.59 0.80
N SER A 437 -11.50 -16.35 0.32
CA SER A 437 -12.55 -15.65 -0.42
C SER A 437 -11.91 -14.77 -1.49
N THR A 438 -12.66 -14.41 -2.54
CA THR A 438 -12.17 -13.50 -3.58
C THR A 438 -12.53 -12.05 -3.22
N GLY A 439 -11.54 -11.17 -3.28
CA GLY A 439 -11.68 -9.72 -3.12
C GLY A 439 -12.08 -9.02 -4.43
N MET A 440 -12.15 -7.70 -4.39
CA MET A 440 -12.35 -6.90 -5.60
C MET A 440 -11.10 -7.00 -6.50
N PRO A 441 -11.22 -7.44 -7.76
CA PRO A 441 -10.08 -7.49 -8.66
C PRO A 441 -9.63 -6.09 -9.04
N PHE A 442 -8.32 -5.90 -9.23
CA PHE A 442 -7.80 -4.70 -9.87
C PHE A 442 -8.03 -4.77 -11.40
N MET A 443 -7.81 -3.68 -12.13
CA MET A 443 -8.17 -3.59 -13.55
C MET A 443 -7.23 -4.40 -14.42
N ASN A 444 -5.91 -4.20 -14.29
CA ASN A 444 -4.94 -4.73 -15.22
C ASN A 444 -4.19 -5.90 -14.61
N ALA A 445 -4.41 -7.11 -15.14
CA ALA A 445 -3.76 -8.33 -14.68
C ALA A 445 -2.23 -8.23 -14.81
N ARG A 446 -1.50 -8.52 -13.72
CA ARG A 446 -0.05 -8.30 -13.68
C ARG A 446 0.67 -9.24 -12.71
N ARG A 447 1.99 -9.35 -12.88
CA ARG A 447 2.92 -10.05 -11.98
C ARG A 447 4.25 -9.31 -11.87
N ASN A 448 5.06 -9.65 -10.86
CA ASN A 448 6.36 -9.01 -10.58
C ASN A 448 6.25 -7.48 -10.48
N PHE A 449 5.23 -6.96 -9.80
CA PHE A 449 5.01 -5.54 -9.57
C PHE A 449 5.31 -5.17 -8.10
N PRO A 450 5.82 -3.96 -7.82
CA PRO A 450 5.82 -3.42 -6.46
C PRO A 450 4.38 -3.20 -5.98
N THR A 451 4.09 -3.69 -4.77
CA THR A 451 2.82 -3.46 -4.09
C THR A 451 3.03 -3.45 -2.59
N ASP A 452 2.30 -2.59 -1.87
CA ASP A 452 2.23 -2.60 -0.40
C ASP A 452 0.99 -1.83 0.10
N THR A 453 0.78 -1.78 1.42
CA THR A 453 -0.41 -1.23 2.06
C THR A 453 -0.12 -0.49 3.36
N ASP A 454 -1.01 0.44 3.74
CA ASP A 454 -1.07 1.00 5.11
C ASP A 454 -1.76 0.06 6.11
N GLY A 455 -2.19 -1.11 5.65
CA GLY A 455 -2.77 -2.18 6.45
C GLY A 455 -4.27 -2.04 6.70
N THR A 456 -4.90 -0.92 6.36
CA THR A 456 -6.31 -0.66 6.74
C THR A 456 -7.14 0.03 5.68
N THR A 457 -6.59 1.04 5.00
CA THR A 457 -7.37 1.91 4.10
C THR A 457 -6.95 1.82 2.65
N ARG A 458 -5.65 1.62 2.37
CA ARG A 458 -5.12 1.71 1.01
C ARG A 458 -4.16 0.58 0.67
N ILE A 459 -4.25 0.12 -0.58
CA ILE A 459 -3.24 -0.74 -1.21
C ILE A 459 -2.74 0.00 -2.45
N TRP A 460 -1.43 0.07 -2.62
CA TRP A 460 -0.80 0.63 -3.81
C TRP A 460 -0.16 -0.50 -4.59
N LEU A 461 -0.33 -0.48 -5.91
CA LEU A 461 0.43 -1.32 -6.84
C LEU A 461 0.79 -0.51 -8.07
N ALA A 462 1.94 -0.80 -8.68
CA ALA A 462 2.35 -0.12 -9.90
C ALA A 462 3.27 -0.99 -10.78
N GLY A 463 3.25 -0.79 -12.09
CA GLY A 463 4.14 -1.46 -13.04
C GLY A 463 3.95 -2.98 -13.11
N GLY A 464 5.03 -3.74 -13.24
CA GLY A 464 5.01 -5.19 -13.44
C GLY A 464 4.74 -5.61 -14.89
N TYR A 465 4.62 -6.92 -15.11
CA TYR A 465 4.28 -7.47 -16.42
C TYR A 465 2.78 -7.69 -16.53
N GLU A 466 2.17 -6.93 -17.42
CA GLU A 466 0.86 -7.23 -17.99
C GLU A 466 0.99 -8.37 -19.03
N PRO A 467 -0.12 -8.92 -19.56
CA PRO A 467 -0.06 -10.05 -20.49
C PRO A 467 0.77 -9.79 -21.76
N SER A 468 0.85 -8.54 -22.22
CA SER A 468 1.51 -8.16 -23.48
C SER A 468 2.82 -7.39 -23.29
N ALA A 469 3.02 -6.70 -22.17
CA ALA A 469 4.16 -5.79 -21.99
C ALA A 469 4.47 -5.51 -20.51
N PRO A 470 5.71 -5.07 -20.20
CA PRO A 470 5.99 -4.42 -18.93
C PRO A 470 5.29 -3.05 -18.88
N ALA A 471 4.76 -2.68 -17.71
CA ALA A 471 3.92 -1.50 -17.53
C ALA A 471 4.53 -0.48 -16.57
N ALA A 472 3.95 0.72 -16.57
CA ALA A 472 4.27 1.82 -15.65
C ALA A 472 3.03 2.32 -14.89
N ASP A 473 1.85 1.84 -15.24
CA ASP A 473 0.59 2.30 -14.67
C ASP A 473 0.47 1.91 -13.19
N MET A 474 -0.31 2.69 -12.46
CA MET A 474 -0.56 2.50 -11.03
C MET A 474 -2.03 2.28 -10.80
N GLU A 475 -2.35 1.40 -9.84
CA GLU A 475 -3.69 1.25 -9.31
C GLU A 475 -3.66 1.37 -7.79
N ILE A 476 -4.67 2.04 -7.24
CA ILE A 476 -4.83 2.30 -5.82
C ILE A 476 -6.16 1.71 -5.40
N PHE A 477 -6.10 0.77 -4.46
CA PHE A 477 -7.29 0.30 -3.76
C PHE A 477 -7.61 1.25 -2.63
N CYS A 478 -8.88 1.58 -2.51
CA CYS A 478 -9.44 2.30 -1.38
C CYS A 478 -10.46 1.38 -0.70
N ALA A 479 -10.22 0.96 0.54
CA ALA A 479 -11.24 0.29 1.33
C ALA A 479 -12.38 1.28 1.58
N ALA A 480 -13.63 0.86 1.35
CA ALA A 480 -14.76 1.61 1.85
C ALA A 480 -14.55 1.80 3.35
N GLY A 481 -14.56 3.05 3.83
CA GLY A 481 -14.61 3.32 5.26
C GLY A 481 -15.76 2.48 5.81
N ALA A 482 -15.50 1.70 6.86
CA ALA A 482 -16.55 0.94 7.51
C ALA A 482 -17.68 1.93 7.82
N SER A 483 -18.78 1.84 7.07
CA SER A 483 -20.03 2.41 7.54
C SER A 483 -20.22 1.80 8.93
N PRO A 484 -20.45 2.60 9.99
CA PRO A 484 -20.73 2.02 11.29
C PRO A 484 -21.87 1.04 11.07
N THR A 485 -21.57 -0.25 11.16
CA THR A 485 -22.61 -1.27 11.18
C THR A 485 -23.53 -0.81 12.29
N PRO A 486 -24.83 -0.58 12.03
CA PRO A 486 -25.73 -0.11 13.08
C PRO A 486 -25.55 -1.08 14.24
N THR A 487 -24.96 -0.57 15.32
CA THR A 487 -24.88 -1.33 16.55
C THR A 487 -26.33 -1.65 16.86
N ALA A 488 -26.69 -2.93 16.85
CA ALA A 488 -28.04 -3.33 17.19
C ALA A 488 -28.36 -2.67 18.53
N THR A 489 -29.29 -1.70 18.51
CA THR A 489 -29.81 -1.09 19.72
C THR A 489 -30.25 -2.25 20.59
N ALA A 490 -29.59 -2.42 21.75
CA ALA A 490 -29.98 -3.45 22.68
C ALA A 490 -31.47 -3.25 22.97
N THR A 491 -32.30 -4.19 22.50
CA THR A 491 -33.70 -4.24 22.92
C THR A 491 -33.68 -4.33 24.43
N ALA A 492 -34.26 -3.32 25.10
CA ALA A 492 -34.33 -3.26 26.55
C ALA A 492 -34.89 -4.60 27.05
N THR A 493 -34.05 -5.38 27.73
CA THR A 493 -34.52 -6.55 28.46
C THR A 493 -35.40 -6.04 29.59
N ALA A 494 -36.67 -6.46 29.61
CA ALA A 494 -37.60 -6.07 30.65
C ALA A 494 -37.02 -6.43 32.03
N THR A 495 -36.88 -5.43 32.89
CA THR A 495 -36.58 -5.60 34.31
C THR A 495 -37.65 -6.53 34.92
N PRO A 496 -37.28 -7.64 35.59
CA PRO A 496 -38.27 -8.48 36.25
C PRO A 496 -38.93 -7.72 37.41
N THR A 497 -40.22 -7.40 37.25
CA THR A 497 -41.06 -6.93 38.35
C THR A 497 -41.34 -8.10 39.29
N VAL A 498 -40.91 -7.99 40.55
CA VAL A 498 -41.26 -8.96 41.59
C VAL A 498 -42.76 -8.84 41.89
N ALA A 499 -43.54 -9.82 41.45
CA ALA A 499 -44.92 -9.99 41.86
C ALA A 499 -44.96 -10.76 43.19
N ILE A 500 -45.47 -10.10 44.24
CA ILE A 500 -45.70 -10.72 45.55
C ILE A 500 -47.10 -11.38 45.50
N THR A 501 -47.15 -12.70 45.55
CA THR A 501 -48.41 -13.45 45.67
C THR A 501 -48.56 -13.96 47.11
N PRO A 502 -49.66 -13.65 47.83
CA PRO A 502 -49.85 -14.13 49.19
C PRO A 502 -50.12 -15.64 49.23
N THR A 503 -49.38 -16.34 50.08
CA THR A 503 -49.47 -17.79 50.33
C THR A 503 -50.68 -18.13 51.19
N ALA A 504 -51.50 -19.09 50.75
CA ALA A 504 -52.57 -19.67 51.54
C ALA A 504 -52.02 -20.78 52.48
N THR A 505 -52.41 -20.71 53.74
CA THR A 505 -52.11 -21.66 54.82
C THR A 505 -52.78 -23.02 54.62
N PRO A 506 -52.06 -24.15 54.74
CA PRO A 506 -52.66 -25.45 55.02
C PRO A 506 -52.46 -25.89 56.48
N THR A 507 -53.57 -26.39 57.03
CA THR A 507 -53.79 -26.96 58.35
C THR A 507 -53.01 -28.27 58.59
N ALA A 508 -52.58 -28.49 59.83
CA ALA A 508 -51.83 -29.67 60.29
C ALA A 508 -52.72 -30.91 60.52
N THR A 509 -52.19 -32.09 60.16
CA THR A 509 -52.61 -33.39 60.70
C THR A 509 -51.38 -34.23 61.02
N HIS A 510 -51.34 -34.77 62.24
CA HIS A 510 -50.26 -35.56 62.83
C HIS A 510 -50.39 -37.06 62.54
N THR A 511 -49.28 -37.74 62.24
CA THR A 511 -49.07 -39.20 62.44
C THR A 511 -47.57 -39.47 62.70
N PRO A 512 -47.17 -40.37 63.63
CA PRO A 512 -45.90 -40.27 64.37
C PRO A 512 -44.68 -41.00 63.79
N THR A 513 -43.52 -40.54 64.28
CA THR A 513 -42.11 -40.91 64.08
C THR A 513 -41.72 -42.34 64.48
N PRO A 514 -40.78 -42.97 63.73
CA PRO A 514 -39.78 -43.86 64.31
C PRO A 514 -38.33 -43.29 64.28
N THR A 515 -37.63 -43.61 65.38
CA THR A 515 -36.27 -43.31 65.90
C THR A 515 -35.11 -43.76 64.96
N PRO A 516 -33.86 -43.23 65.10
CA PRO A 516 -32.91 -43.02 64.00
C PRO A 516 -31.90 -44.15 63.79
N THR A 517 -31.38 -44.24 62.55
CA THR A 517 -30.20 -45.07 62.21
C THR A 517 -29.15 -44.21 61.52
N VAL A 518 -27.93 -44.29 62.04
CA VAL A 518 -26.71 -43.60 61.56
C VAL A 518 -26.35 -44.08 60.15
N ALA A 519 -26.21 -43.16 59.20
CA ALA A 519 -25.68 -43.44 57.87
C ALA A 519 -24.18 -43.12 57.83
N VAL A 520 -23.37 -44.18 57.69
CA VAL A 520 -21.92 -44.13 57.47
C VAL A 520 -21.65 -43.89 55.98
N THR A 521 -20.75 -42.95 55.69
CA THR A 521 -20.23 -42.63 54.35
C THR A 521 -19.38 -43.77 53.78
N PRO A 522 -19.68 -44.33 52.58
CA PRO A 522 -18.73 -45.16 51.86
C PRO A 522 -17.88 -44.32 50.89
N THR A 523 -16.57 -44.35 51.11
CA THR A 523 -15.54 -43.97 50.14
C THR A 523 -15.51 -45.00 49.01
N VAL A 524 -15.66 -44.56 47.76
CA VAL A 524 -15.51 -45.42 46.58
C VAL A 524 -14.07 -45.36 46.06
N THR A 525 -13.41 -46.52 46.04
CA THR A 525 -12.12 -46.78 45.40
C THR A 525 -12.27 -46.80 43.87
N PRO A 526 -11.33 -46.24 43.08
CA PRO A 526 -11.41 -46.29 41.62
C PRO A 526 -11.16 -47.70 41.07
N THR A 527 -12.10 -48.22 40.29
CA THR A 527 -11.96 -49.46 39.50
C THR A 527 -11.48 -49.10 38.09
N ALA A 528 -10.38 -49.71 37.64
CA ALA A 528 -9.81 -49.50 36.31
C ALA A 528 -10.74 -50.03 35.19
N THR A 529 -11.01 -49.19 34.19
CA THR A 529 -11.72 -49.56 32.95
C THR A 529 -10.72 -50.10 31.92
N ARG A 530 -11.00 -51.28 31.35
CA ARG A 530 -10.20 -51.89 30.28
C ARG A 530 -10.49 -51.25 28.92
N THR A 531 -9.44 -50.84 28.22
CA THR A 531 -9.48 -50.44 26.79
C THR A 531 -9.41 -51.69 25.90
N PRO A 532 -10.24 -51.82 24.85
CA PRO A 532 -10.12 -52.91 23.87
C PRO A 532 -8.95 -52.65 22.90
N THR A 533 -8.10 -53.67 22.73
CA THR A 533 -7.01 -53.74 21.74
C THR A 533 -7.58 -54.06 20.34
N PRO A 534 -7.12 -53.41 19.26
CA PRO A 534 -7.52 -53.79 17.90
C PRO A 534 -6.93 -55.15 17.48
N THR A 535 -7.78 -56.00 16.90
CA THR A 535 -7.44 -57.28 16.27
C THR A 535 -6.68 -57.06 14.96
N PRO A 536 -5.57 -57.77 14.68
CA PRO A 536 -4.88 -57.67 13.39
C PRO A 536 -5.67 -58.37 12.28
N THR A 537 -5.86 -57.68 11.15
CA THR A 537 -6.33 -58.26 9.88
C THR A 537 -5.18 -58.96 9.18
N THR A 538 -5.34 -60.24 8.85
CA THR A 538 -4.38 -61.00 8.03
C THR A 538 -4.61 -60.71 6.54
N THR A 539 -3.68 -60.00 5.91
CA THR A 539 -3.56 -59.94 4.45
C THR A 539 -2.44 -60.88 4.02
N VAL A 540 -2.81 -61.93 3.27
CA VAL A 540 -1.86 -62.87 2.67
C VAL A 540 -1.10 -62.15 1.56
N THR A 541 0.20 -61.94 1.76
CA THR A 541 1.13 -61.52 0.70
C THR A 541 1.85 -62.77 0.21
N ALA A 542 1.77 -63.06 -1.09
CA ALA A 542 2.55 -64.12 -1.72
C ALA A 542 4.03 -63.72 -1.72
N THR A 543 4.84 -64.44 -0.95
CA THR A 543 6.30 -64.31 -0.97
C THR A 543 6.84 -64.97 -2.23
N ALA A 544 7.45 -64.19 -3.13
CA ALA A 544 8.25 -64.74 -4.22
C ALA A 544 9.53 -65.36 -3.63
N THR A 545 9.73 -66.64 -3.94
CA THR A 545 10.93 -67.43 -3.64
C THR A 545 12.19 -66.76 -4.22
N PRO A 546 13.27 -66.55 -3.45
CA PRO A 546 14.55 -66.13 -4.02
C PRO A 546 15.14 -67.27 -4.86
N THR A 547 15.20 -67.06 -6.17
CA THR A 547 15.94 -67.95 -7.08
C THR A 547 17.44 -67.82 -6.80
N ALA A 548 18.10 -68.97 -6.62
CA ALA A 548 19.54 -69.08 -6.42
C ALA A 548 20.29 -68.34 -7.55
N THR A 549 21.12 -67.37 -7.17
CA THR A 549 22.09 -66.75 -8.07
C THR A 549 23.26 -67.72 -8.22
N ALA A 550 23.45 -68.23 -9.44
CA ALA A 550 24.58 -69.08 -9.77
C ALA A 550 25.89 -68.26 -9.77
N THR A 551 26.83 -68.70 -8.95
CA THR A 551 28.23 -68.27 -8.95
C THR A 551 28.83 -68.52 -10.33
N SER A 552 29.32 -67.46 -11.00
CA SER A 552 30.18 -67.61 -12.17
C SER A 552 31.62 -67.25 -11.83
N THR A 553 32.47 -68.27 -11.90
CA THR A 553 33.93 -68.25 -11.87
C THR A 553 34.46 -67.46 -13.08
N PRO A 554 35.57 -66.70 -12.97
CA PRO A 554 35.99 -65.77 -14.01
C PRO A 554 36.50 -66.52 -15.26
N CYS A 555 35.89 -66.20 -16.41
CA CYS A 555 36.35 -66.66 -17.71
C CYS A 555 37.32 -65.63 -18.28
N THR A 556 38.60 -66.01 -18.36
CA THR A 556 39.62 -65.35 -19.14
C THR A 556 39.36 -65.58 -20.63
N GLY A 557 38.90 -64.57 -21.37
CA GLY A 557 38.91 -64.63 -22.84
C GLY A 557 37.74 -63.91 -23.54
N ARG A 558 38.10 -63.14 -24.57
CA ARG A 558 37.31 -62.31 -25.49
C ARG A 558 35.86 -62.78 -25.76
N CYS A 559 34.89 -61.88 -25.55
CA CYS A 559 33.56 -61.97 -26.17
C CYS A 559 33.15 -60.61 -26.78
N SER A 560 32.65 -60.68 -28.02
CA SER A 560 32.23 -59.59 -28.92
C SER A 560 30.81 -59.09 -28.61
N PRO A 561 30.41 -57.87 -29.03
CA PRO A 561 29.14 -57.25 -28.60
C PRO A 561 27.92 -57.68 -29.45
N THR A 562 26.77 -57.82 -28.80
CA THR A 562 25.43 -58.09 -29.37
C THR A 562 24.69 -56.78 -29.72
N PRO A 563 23.75 -56.77 -30.69
CA PRO A 563 23.22 -55.56 -31.33
C PRO A 563 21.95 -54.96 -30.71
N ARG A 564 21.71 -53.68 -31.05
CA ARG A 564 20.63 -52.78 -30.61
C ARG A 564 19.24 -53.18 -31.18
N PRO A 565 18.13 -53.02 -30.42
CA PRO A 565 16.78 -53.31 -30.94
C PRO A 565 16.16 -52.15 -31.75
N GLN A 566 15.37 -52.53 -32.76
CA GLN A 566 14.66 -51.68 -33.74
C GLN A 566 13.22 -51.34 -33.25
N PRO A 567 12.64 -50.16 -33.59
CA PRO A 567 11.31 -49.76 -33.10
C PRO A 567 10.15 -50.29 -33.95
N THR A 568 9.00 -50.55 -33.32
CA THR A 568 7.73 -50.97 -33.93
C THR A 568 6.87 -49.77 -34.38
N PRO A 569 6.07 -49.87 -35.48
CA PRO A 569 5.26 -48.75 -35.98
C PRO A 569 3.83 -48.71 -35.42
N ARG A 570 3.22 -47.50 -35.45
CA ARG A 570 1.84 -47.19 -35.05
C ARG A 570 0.77 -47.87 -35.94
N PRO A 571 -0.43 -48.17 -35.39
CA PRO A 571 -1.61 -48.49 -36.18
C PRO A 571 -2.36 -47.22 -36.66
N ARG A 572 -3.00 -47.32 -37.83
CA ARG A 572 -3.90 -46.32 -38.46
C ARG A 572 -4.97 -47.11 -39.24
N PRO A 573 -6.14 -46.54 -39.60
CA PRO A 573 -6.86 -45.41 -39.03
C PRO A 573 -7.98 -45.83 -38.06
#